data_AF-A0A368DLI4-F1
#
_entry.id   AF-A0A368DLI4-F1
#
_cell.length_a   1.000
_cell.length_b   1.000
_cell.length_c   1.000
_cell.angle_alpha   90.00
_cell.angle_beta   90.00
_cell.angle_gamma   90.00
#
_symmetry.space_group_name_H-M   'P 1'
#
loop_
_entity.id
_entity.type
_entity.pdbx_description
1 polymer ?
#
loop_
_entity_poly.entity_id
_entity_poly.type
_entity_poly.pdbx_seq_one_letter_code
_entity_poly.pdbx_strand_id
1 'polypeptide(L)'
;MFFIRLKRYISFLILPTLLMLFLSYISYHTFSSNSGLSKNQHLKAKLTNINNELLLVRSEKLRIEKHISLLKKDIDADMLDEKARKILYYAHPDEVIINISKNQ
;
A
#
# COMPACT_ATOMS: atom_id res chain seq x y z
N MET A 1 19.42 -19.38 70.08
CA MET A 1 18.02 -19.21 69.62
C MET A 1 17.79 -17.92 68.81
N PHE A 2 18.51 -16.82 69.08
CA PHE A 2 18.39 -15.53 68.37
C PHE A 2 18.78 -15.61 66.87
N PHE A 3 19.90 -16.27 66.55
CA PHE A 3 20.39 -16.42 65.17
C PHE A 3 19.42 -17.18 64.25
N ILE A 4 18.66 -18.15 64.79
CA ILE A 4 17.68 -18.93 64.02
C ILE A 4 16.48 -18.05 63.63
N ARG A 5 16.04 -17.17 64.54
CA ARG A 5 14.98 -16.21 64.24
C ARG A 5 15.43 -15.15 63.25
N LEU A 6 16.65 -14.62 63.41
CA LEU A 6 17.22 -13.62 62.50
C LEU A 6 17.39 -14.16 61.08
N LYS A 7 17.89 -15.39 60.91
CA LYS A 7 18.03 -16.05 59.60
C LYS A 7 16.67 -16.24 58.92
N ARG A 8 15.61 -16.51 59.69
CA ARG A 8 14.23 -16.64 59.17
C ARG A 8 13.66 -15.29 58.70
N TYR A 9 13.92 -14.20 59.42
CA TYR A 9 13.51 -12.85 58.99
C TYR A 9 14.25 -12.40 57.72
N ILE A 10 15.57 -12.62 57.65
CA ILE A 10 16.37 -12.30 56.47
C ILE A 10 15.89 -13.12 55.26
N SER A 11 15.63 -14.42 55.43
CA SER A 11 15.09 -15.28 54.37
C SER A 11 13.72 -14.83 53.87
N PHE A 12 12.89 -14.22 54.73
CA PHE A 12 11.58 -13.71 54.35
C PHE A 12 11.66 -12.37 53.61
N LEU A 13 12.69 -11.55 53.89
CA LEU A 13 12.91 -10.24 53.25
C LEU A 13 13.64 -10.32 51.92
N ILE A 14 14.36 -11.41 51.64
CA ILE A 14 15.06 -11.63 50.37
C ILE A 14 14.07 -11.73 49.19
N LEU A 15 12.92 -12.38 49.37
CA LEU A 15 11.94 -12.54 48.30
C LEU A 15 11.29 -11.21 47.85
N PRO A 16 10.76 -10.35 48.74
CA PRO A 16 10.17 -9.06 48.32
C PRO A 16 11.22 -8.09 47.78
N THR A 17 12.46 -8.12 48.28
CA THR A 17 13.53 -7.25 47.77
C THR A 17 13.96 -7.63 46.36
N LEU A 18 14.10 -8.93 46.07
CA LEU A 18 14.38 -9.42 44.72
C LEU A 18 13.24 -9.09 43.75
N LEU A 19 11.99 -9.23 44.19
CA LEU A 19 10.81 -8.85 43.42
C LEU A 19 10.83 -7.35 43.09
N MET A 20 11.13 -6.50 44.08
CA MET A 20 11.21 -5.05 43.90
C MET A 20 12.32 -4.64 42.94
N LEU A 21 13.48 -5.31 42.98
CA LEU A 21 14.56 -5.14 42.01
C LEU A 21 14.11 -5.53 40.59
N PHE A 22 13.44 -6.67 40.46
CA PHE A 22 12.92 -7.15 39.19
C PHE A 22 11.88 -6.20 38.59
N LEU A 23 10.95 -5.70 39.41
CA LEU A 23 9.99 -4.68 39.00
C LEU A 23 10.70 -3.39 38.58
N SER A 24 11.67 -2.90 39.35
CA SER A 24 12.45 -1.70 38.97
C SER A 24 13.17 -1.88 37.64
N TYR A 25 13.81 -3.03 37.42
CA TYR A 25 14.48 -3.35 36.15
C TYR A 25 13.50 -3.34 34.98
N ILE A 26 12.36 -4.01 35.13
CA ILE A 26 11.31 -4.01 34.11
C ILE A 26 10.78 -2.59 33.90
N SER A 27 10.45 -1.84 34.95
CA SER A 27 9.93 -0.47 34.84
C SER A 27 10.90 0.48 34.12
N TYR A 28 12.20 0.40 34.41
CA TYR A 28 13.22 1.19 33.71
C TYR A 28 13.33 0.77 32.23
N HIS A 29 13.39 -0.54 31.98
CA HIS A 29 13.58 -1.06 30.64
C HIS A 29 12.32 -0.96 29.77
N THR A 30 11.11 -0.95 30.35
CA THR A 30 9.84 -0.69 29.64
C THR A 30 9.70 0.78 29.28
N PHE A 31 10.19 1.69 30.12
CA PHE A 31 10.25 3.12 29.79
C PHE A 31 11.23 3.39 28.64
N SER A 32 12.36 2.68 28.59
CA SER A 32 13.29 2.70 27.44
C SER A 32 12.84 1.80 26.28
N SER A 33 11.79 1.00 26.46
CA SER A 33 11.21 0.19 25.41
C SER A 33 10.41 1.13 24.52
N ASN A 34 11.08 1.64 23.50
CA ASN A 34 10.53 2.41 22.40
C ASN A 34 9.58 1.54 21.54
N SER A 35 8.59 0.95 22.20
CA SER A 35 7.80 -0.19 21.78
C SER A 35 6.40 0.29 21.47
N GLY A 36 6.16 0.40 20.17
CA GLY A 36 4.81 0.38 19.62
C GLY A 36 4.30 1.73 19.16
N LEU A 37 4.40 2.81 19.93
CA LEU A 37 3.73 4.06 19.54
C LEU A 37 4.54 4.91 18.55
N SER A 38 5.85 5.05 18.76
CA SER A 38 6.72 5.89 17.89
C SER A 38 7.21 5.17 16.63
N LYS A 39 7.63 3.90 16.72
CA LYS A 39 8.03 3.10 15.54
C LYS A 39 6.91 2.92 14.52
N ASN A 40 5.66 3.02 14.95
CA ASN A 40 4.50 2.99 14.07
C ASN A 40 4.27 4.30 13.33
N GLN A 41 4.81 5.45 13.74
CA GLN A 41 4.51 6.71 13.06
C GLN A 41 5.15 6.77 11.68
N HIS A 42 6.43 6.45 11.57
CA HIS A 42 7.10 6.35 10.26
C HIS A 42 6.55 5.22 9.40
N LEU A 43 6.23 4.07 10.02
CA LEU A 43 5.68 2.92 9.29
C LEU A 43 4.24 3.19 8.80
N LYS A 44 3.41 3.83 9.63
CA LYS A 44 2.06 4.29 9.25
C LYS A 44 2.12 5.34 8.16
N ALA A 45 3.03 6.32 8.25
CA ALA A 45 3.21 7.33 7.21
C ALA A 45 3.61 6.72 5.85
N LYS A 46 4.48 5.70 5.88
CA LYS A 46 4.86 4.96 4.68
C LYS A 46 3.70 4.13 4.12
N LEU A 47 2.90 3.49 4.97
CA LEU A 47 1.69 2.77 4.58
C LEU A 47 0.63 3.69 3.97
N THR A 48 0.42 4.89 4.53
CA THR A 48 -0.54 5.86 3.98
C THR A 48 -0.12 6.35 2.59
N ASN A 49 1.17 6.61 2.38
CA ASN A 49 1.65 7.02 1.04
C ASN A 49 1.51 5.92 0.00
N ILE A 50 1.91 4.68 0.32
CA ILE A 50 1.80 3.55 -0.60
C ILE A 50 0.33 3.26 -0.93
N ASN A 51 -0.57 3.35 0.04
CA ASN A 51 -2.00 3.15 -0.20
C ASN A 51 -2.60 4.24 -1.11
N ASN A 52 -2.17 5.49 -0.98
CA ASN A 52 -2.62 6.58 -1.86
C ASN A 52 -2.15 6.36 -3.30
N GLU A 53 -0.89 5.97 -3.49
CA GLU A 53 -0.35 5.66 -4.81
C GLU A 53 -1.08 4.47 -5.45
N LEU A 54 -1.37 3.42 -4.67
CA LEU A 54 -2.14 2.27 -5.13
C LEU A 54 -3.56 2.66 -5.54
N LEU A 55 -4.23 3.54 -4.78
CA LEU A 55 -5.56 4.04 -5.13
C LEU A 55 -5.57 4.83 -6.44
N LEU A 56 -4.56 5.68 -6.67
CA LEU A 56 -4.44 6.44 -7.91
C LEU A 56 -4.26 5.51 -9.12
N VAL A 57 -3.28 4.60 -9.07
CA VAL A 57 -3.01 3.66 -10.17
C VAL A 57 -4.21 2.74 -10.42
N ARG A 58 -4.90 2.29 -9.36
CA ARG A 58 -6.09 1.44 -9.50
C ARG A 58 -7.26 2.21 -10.12
N SER A 59 -7.44 3.48 -9.80
CA SER A 59 -8.50 4.31 -10.39
C SER A 59 -8.26 4.53 -11.89
N GLU A 60 -7.00 4.74 -12.29
CA GLU A 60 -6.63 4.90 -13.69
C GLU A 60 -6.84 3.60 -14.47
N LYS A 61 -6.42 2.46 -13.91
CA LYS A 61 -6.67 1.14 -14.48
C LYS A 61 -8.16 0.89 -14.72
N LEU A 62 -9.01 1.16 -13.73
CA LEU A 62 -10.46 0.96 -13.86
C LEU A 62 -11.08 1.86 -14.93
N ARG A 63 -10.61 3.10 -15.07
CA ARG A 63 -11.06 4.03 -16.11
C ARG A 63 -10.72 3.49 -17.50
N ILE A 64 -9.50 2.98 -17.69
CA ILE A 64 -9.03 2.39 -18.94
C ILE A 64 -9.80 1.09 -19.23
N GLU A 65 -9.96 0.21 -18.25
CA GLU A 65 -10.72 -1.04 -18.39
C GLU A 65 -12.17 -0.77 -18.77
N LYS A 66 -12.80 0.26 -18.20
CA LYS A 66 -14.15 0.70 -18.59
C LYS A 66 -14.17 1.17 -20.05
N HIS A 67 -13.18 1.93 -20.49
CA HIS A 67 -13.07 2.39 -21.87
C HIS A 67 -12.88 1.22 -22.84
N ILE A 68 -11.99 0.28 -22.51
CA ILE A 68 -11.75 -0.94 -23.29
C ILE A 68 -13.02 -1.81 -23.33
N SER A 69 -13.74 -1.94 -22.21
CA SER A 69 -14.98 -2.69 -22.15
C SER A 69 -16.07 -2.10 -23.04
N LEU A 70 -16.12 -0.77 -23.19
CA LEU A 70 -17.05 -0.10 -24.10
C LEU A 70 -16.63 -0.32 -25.56
N LEU A 71 -15.32 -0.28 -25.85
CA LEU A 71 -14.78 -0.56 -27.19
C LEU A 71 -14.99 -2.02 -27.61
N LYS A 72 -14.86 -2.97 -26.68
CA LYS A 72 -14.93 -4.41 -27.00
C LYS A 72 -16.35 -4.90 -27.32
N LYS A 73 -17.39 -4.18 -26.86
CA LYS A 73 -18.76 -4.69 -26.92
C LYS A 73 -19.44 -4.52 -28.27
N ASP A 74 -19.13 -3.45 -29.01
CA ASP A 74 -19.87 -3.07 -30.24
C ASP A 74 -18.96 -2.58 -31.40
N ILE A 75 -17.68 -3.01 -31.46
CA ILE A 75 -16.87 -2.73 -32.66
C ILE A 75 -17.12 -3.81 -33.70
N ASP A 76 -17.81 -3.43 -34.78
CA ASP A 76 -17.88 -4.21 -36.00
C ASP A 76 -16.50 -4.31 -36.67
N ALA A 77 -16.16 -5.50 -37.16
CA ALA A 77 -14.90 -5.75 -37.85
C ALA A 77 -14.71 -4.84 -39.07
N ASP A 78 -15.80 -4.54 -39.79
CA ASP A 78 -15.81 -3.65 -40.95
C ASP A 78 -15.47 -2.20 -40.58
N MET A 79 -15.95 -1.72 -39.42
CA MET A 79 -15.58 -0.39 -38.92
C MET A 79 -14.09 -0.29 -38.54
N LEU A 80 -13.49 -1.40 -38.11
CA LEU A 80 -12.07 -1.50 -37.81
C LEU A 80 -11.23 -1.45 -39.10
N ASP A 81 -11.65 -2.16 -40.14
CA ASP A 81 -10.99 -2.16 -41.45
C ASP A 81 -11.04 -0.77 -42.10
N GLU A 82 -12.20 -0.11 -42.09
CA GLU A 82 -12.34 1.26 -42.59
C GLU A 82 -11.43 2.27 -41.87
N LYS A 83 -11.31 2.18 -40.53
CA LYS A 83 -10.39 3.04 -39.78
C LYS A 83 -8.93 2.73 -40.08
N ALA A 84 -8.57 1.46 -40.21
CA ALA A 84 -7.21 1.04 -40.57
C ALA A 84 -6.83 1.56 -41.96
N ARG A 85 -7.72 1.40 -42.95
CA ARG A 85 -7.58 1.94 -44.32
C ARG A 85 -7.39 3.45 -44.33
N LYS A 86 -8.21 4.18 -43.56
CA LYS A 86 -8.13 5.64 -43.45
C LYS A 86 -6.82 6.13 -42.82
N ILE A 87 -6.29 5.42 -41.81
CA ILE A 87 -5.03 5.78 -41.15
C ILE A 87 -3.82 5.44 -42.03
N LEU A 88 -3.88 4.29 -42.72
CA LEU A 88 -2.78 3.79 -43.56
C LEU A 88 -2.81 4.35 -44.98
N TYR A 89 -3.78 5.21 -45.31
CA TYR A 89 -4.04 5.70 -46.67
C TYR A 89 -4.14 4.56 -47.70
N TYR A 90 -4.69 3.43 -47.27
CA TYR A 90 -4.86 2.24 -48.09
C TYR A 90 -6.28 2.23 -48.67
N ALA A 91 -6.39 2.17 -49.99
CA ALA A 91 -7.65 2.07 -50.72
C ALA A 91 -7.58 0.89 -51.69
N HIS A 92 -8.73 0.24 -51.95
CA HIS A 92 -8.79 -0.79 -52.98
C HIS A 92 -8.51 -0.20 -54.37
N PRO A 93 -8.06 -1.01 -55.34
CA PRO A 93 -7.82 -0.56 -56.71
C PRO A 93 -9.02 0.15 -57.36
N ASP A 94 -10.23 -0.15 -56.89
CA ASP A 94 -11.50 0.37 -57.41
C ASP A 94 -12.05 1.57 -56.59
N GLU A 95 -11.32 2.04 -55.58
CA GLU A 95 -11.73 3.13 -54.69
C GLU A 95 -10.97 4.45 -55.00
N VAL A 96 -11.67 5.59 -54.98
CA VAL A 96 -11.09 6.91 -55.26
C VAL A 96 -11.02 7.75 -53.98
N ILE A 97 -9.81 8.13 -53.56
CA ILE A 97 -9.59 9.04 -52.42
C ILE A 97 -9.67 10.49 -52.89
N ILE A 98 -10.68 11.24 -52.43
CA ILE A 98 -10.82 12.67 -52.71
C ILE A 98 -10.30 13.48 -51.50
N ASN A 99 -9.13 14.09 -51.64
CA ASN A 99 -8.62 15.02 -50.63
C ASN A 99 -9.20 16.42 -50.90
N ILE A 100 -10.26 16.77 -50.18
CA ILE A 100 -10.84 18.11 -50.24
C ILE A 100 -9.97 19.03 -49.37
N SER A 101 -9.04 19.73 -50.03
CA SER A 101 -8.33 20.86 -49.42
C SER A 101 -9.36 21.93 -49.06
N LYS A 102 -9.74 21.99 -47.77
CA LYS A 102 -10.51 23.12 -47.25
C LYS A 102 -9.54 24.27 -47.06
N ASN A 103 -9.42 25.09 -48.10
CA ASN A 103 -8.62 26.30 -48.07
C ASN A 103 -9.41 27.41 -47.36
N GLN A 104 -9.40 27.42 -46.02
CA GLN A 104 -9.68 28.58 -45.15
C GLN A 104 -8.99 28.41 -43.80
#